data_AF-A0A975T1K8-F1
#
_entry.id   AF-A0A975T1K8-F1
#
_cell.length_a   1.000
_cell.length_b   1.000
_cell.length_c   1.000
_cell.angle_alpha   90.00
_cell.angle_beta   90.00
_cell.angle_gamma   90.00
#
_symmetry.space_group_name_H-M   'P 1'
#
loop_
_entity.id
_entity.type
_entity.pdbx_description
1 polymer ?
#
loop_
_entity_poly.entity_id
_entity_poly.type
_entity_poly.pdbx_seq_one_letter_code
_entity_poly.pdbx_strand_id
1 'polypeptide(L)'
;MGVRIRTIARLVVLAALVAGAGILVGRATVDTHDAHQRGYRAGLYDGYFDGLPVGEAQGRREGRALQAGSSLPAPDRHVATDAFSAGYAAGADDVFAGYDGGWALSTPYVVTVRRGLGGITYRIASRAPVESGVSYFLCPTGHRLCQRPRP
;
A
#
# COMPACT_ATOMS: atom_id res chain seq x y z
N MET A 1 -26.43 -45.56 35.75
CA MET A 1 -26.61 -44.53 34.68
C MET A 1 -26.58 -43.06 35.16
N GLY A 2 -26.50 -42.73 36.47
CA GLY A 2 -26.63 -41.33 36.95
C GLY A 2 -25.37 -40.43 36.97
N VAL A 3 -24.16 -40.97 36.80
CA VAL A 3 -22.92 -40.19 36.98
C VAL A 3 -22.55 -39.34 35.75
N ARG A 4 -22.90 -39.78 34.54
CA ARG A 4 -22.51 -39.10 33.29
C ARG A 4 -23.27 -37.80 33.01
N ILE A 5 -24.47 -37.64 33.56
CA ILE A 5 -25.33 -36.45 33.32
C ILE A 5 -24.84 -35.23 34.10
N ARG A 6 -24.26 -35.41 35.29
CA ARG A 6 -23.83 -34.30 36.17
C ARG A 6 -22.59 -33.56 35.64
N THR A 7 -21.73 -34.23 34.89
CA THR A 7 -20.47 -33.63 34.38
C THR A 7 -20.72 -32.67 33.21
N ILE A 8 -21.67 -33.00 32.34
CA ILE A 8 -21.98 -32.18 31.15
C ILE A 8 -22.57 -30.83 31.56
N ALA A 9 -23.45 -30.80 32.56
CA ALA A 9 -24.10 -29.56 33.01
C ALA A 9 -23.11 -28.49 33.54
N ARG A 10 -22.00 -28.90 34.16
CA ARG A 10 -21.00 -27.96 34.72
C ARG A 10 -20.18 -27.24 33.66
N LEU A 11 -19.89 -27.90 32.53
CA LEU A 11 -19.07 -27.30 31.47
C LEU A 11 -19.80 -26.18 30.73
N VAL A 12 -21.11 -26.29 30.55
CA VAL A 12 -21.92 -25.27 29.85
C VAL A 12 -21.98 -23.96 30.62
N VAL A 13 -22.14 -24.00 31.94
CA VAL A 13 -22.23 -22.79 32.78
C VAL A 13 -20.94 -21.99 32.76
N LEU A 14 -19.77 -22.67 32.74
CA LEU A 14 -18.48 -21.98 32.77
C LEU A 14 -18.24 -21.15 31.50
N ALA A 15 -18.66 -21.67 30.34
CA ALA A 15 -18.47 -21.00 29.06
C ALA A 15 -19.27 -19.68 28.96
N ALA A 16 -20.47 -19.61 29.56
CA ALA A 16 -21.33 -18.44 29.49
C ALA A 16 -20.76 -17.23 30.26
N LEU A 17 -20.09 -17.45 31.39
CA LEU A 17 -19.56 -16.36 32.23
C LEU A 17 -18.39 -15.61 31.58
N VAL A 18 -17.54 -16.32 30.82
CA VAL A 18 -16.36 -15.71 30.17
C VAL A 18 -16.78 -14.72 29.08
N ALA A 19 -17.84 -15.02 28.33
CA ALA A 19 -18.30 -14.17 27.22
C ALA A 19 -18.87 -12.82 27.71
N GLY A 20 -19.54 -12.78 28.87
CA GLY A 20 -20.19 -11.56 29.37
C GLY A 20 -19.21 -10.46 29.79
N ALA A 21 -18.04 -10.80 30.31
CA ALA A 21 -17.10 -9.83 30.88
C ALA A 21 -16.37 -8.98 29.81
N GLY A 22 -16.19 -9.51 28.59
CA GLY A 22 -15.41 -8.82 27.55
C GLY A 22 -16.07 -7.57 26.95
N ILE A 23 -17.40 -7.48 26.99
CA ILE A 23 -18.15 -6.44 26.26
C ILE A 23 -18.13 -5.07 26.97
N LEU A 24 -18.04 -5.05 28.31
CA LEU A 24 -18.18 -3.81 29.08
C LEU A 24 -16.93 -2.92 29.07
N VAL A 25 -15.73 -3.49 28.91
CA VAL A 25 -14.47 -2.74 28.94
C VAL A 25 -14.29 -1.86 27.69
N GLY A 26 -14.88 -2.22 26.55
CA GLY A 26 -14.66 -1.53 25.27
C GLY A 26 -15.32 -0.14 25.15
N ARG A 27 -16.27 0.23 26.03
CA ARG A 27 -17.03 1.48 25.88
C ARG A 27 -16.53 2.69 26.67
N ALA A 28 -15.59 2.52 27.59
CA ALA A 28 -15.19 3.58 28.52
C ALA A 28 -14.04 4.48 28.03
N THR A 29 -13.52 4.31 26.81
CA THR A 29 -12.17 4.82 26.42
C THR A 29 -12.10 5.80 25.24
N VAL A 30 -13.15 6.59 24.90
CA VAL A 30 -13.10 7.50 23.72
C VAL A 30 -13.48 8.96 24.04
N ASP A 31 -12.52 9.91 23.89
CA ASP A 31 -12.65 11.39 23.96
C ASP A 31 -12.30 12.05 22.59
N THR A 32 -12.98 13.14 22.15
CA THR A 32 -13.08 13.50 20.69
C THR A 32 -12.74 14.94 20.21
N HIS A 33 -12.53 15.96 21.05
CA HIS A 33 -12.45 17.37 20.56
C HIS A 33 -11.06 17.83 20.05
N ASP A 34 -9.98 17.59 20.80
CA ASP A 34 -8.61 17.98 20.39
C ASP A 34 -8.08 17.19 19.18
N ALA A 35 -8.73 16.08 18.85
CA ALA A 35 -8.46 15.33 17.63
C ALA A 35 -8.86 16.14 16.38
N HIS A 36 -9.93 16.94 16.48
CA HIS A 36 -10.53 17.58 15.32
C HIS A 36 -9.73 18.79 14.79
N GLN A 37 -9.19 19.63 15.68
CA GLN A 37 -8.38 20.80 15.26
C GLN A 37 -7.01 20.41 14.69
N ARG A 38 -6.41 19.32 15.17
CA ARG A 38 -5.16 18.78 14.61
C ARG A 38 -5.34 18.28 13.19
N GLY A 39 -6.48 17.65 12.87
CA GLY A 39 -6.79 17.16 11.53
C GLY A 39 -6.86 18.26 10.46
N TYR A 40 -7.41 19.44 10.80
CA TYR A 40 -7.59 20.52 9.82
C TYR A 40 -6.27 21.16 9.37
N ARG A 41 -5.33 21.38 10.29
CA ARG A 41 -4.00 21.95 9.97
C ARG A 41 -3.09 20.97 9.23
N ALA A 42 -3.17 19.68 9.57
CA ALA A 42 -2.46 18.62 8.83
C ALA A 42 -2.93 18.56 7.37
N GLY A 43 -4.25 18.61 7.12
CA GLY A 43 -4.81 18.49 5.77
C GLY A 43 -4.39 19.60 4.79
N LEU A 44 -4.18 20.84 5.27
CA LEU A 44 -3.86 21.97 4.39
C LEU A 44 -2.39 21.97 3.90
N TYR A 45 -1.44 21.66 4.78
CA TYR A 45 -0.01 21.68 4.45
C TYR A 45 0.46 20.38 3.80
N ASP A 46 0.02 19.23 4.31
CA ASP A 46 0.41 17.95 3.75
C ASP A 46 -0.28 17.71 2.39
N GLY A 47 -1.57 18.04 2.28
CA GLY A 47 -2.36 17.76 1.07
C GLY A 47 -2.02 18.63 -0.15
N TYR A 48 -1.63 19.90 0.05
CA TYR A 48 -1.36 20.81 -1.07
C TYR A 48 -0.03 20.51 -1.76
N PHE A 49 1.05 20.30 -1.00
CA PHE A 49 2.37 20.03 -1.56
C PHE A 49 2.49 18.59 -2.09
N ASP A 50 1.78 17.63 -1.49
CA ASP A 50 1.66 16.26 -2.03
C ASP A 50 0.91 16.23 -3.38
N GLY A 51 0.01 17.18 -3.63
CA GLY A 51 -0.76 17.27 -4.87
C GLY A 51 0.05 17.72 -6.10
N LEU A 52 1.14 18.49 -5.91
CA LEU A 52 1.94 19.06 -7.00
C LEU A 52 2.65 17.97 -7.85
N PRO A 53 3.37 17.00 -7.27
CA PRO A 53 3.96 15.90 -8.04
C PRO A 53 2.91 15.04 -8.76
N VAL A 54 1.74 14.84 -8.14
CA VAL A 54 0.62 14.10 -8.74
C VAL A 54 0.10 14.83 -9.98
N GLY A 55 -0.07 16.16 -9.90
CA GLY A 55 -0.48 17.00 -11.03
C GLY A 55 0.53 17.02 -12.18
N GLU A 56 1.83 17.07 -11.89
CA GLU A 56 2.87 17.01 -12.93
C GLU A 56 2.89 15.64 -13.63
N ALA A 57 2.74 14.55 -12.86
CA ALA A 57 2.65 13.20 -13.41
C ALA A 57 1.40 13.03 -14.30
N GLN A 58 0.25 13.57 -13.86
CA GLN A 58 -1.00 13.61 -14.60
C GLN A 58 -0.82 14.34 -15.94
N GLY A 59 -0.29 15.58 -15.93
CA GLY A 59 -0.10 16.38 -17.14
C GLY A 59 0.85 15.72 -18.15
N ARG A 60 1.95 15.11 -17.68
CA ARG A 60 2.88 14.36 -18.54
C ARG A 60 2.25 13.10 -19.14
N ARG A 61 1.34 12.44 -18.43
CA ARG A 61 0.59 11.30 -18.94
C ARG A 61 -0.36 11.75 -20.05
N GLU A 62 -1.17 12.76 -19.79
CA GLU A 62 -2.14 13.31 -20.75
C GLU A 62 -1.44 13.78 -22.04
N GLY A 63 -0.33 14.52 -21.91
CA GLY A 63 0.47 14.94 -23.06
C GLY A 63 1.00 13.79 -23.92
N ARG A 64 1.48 12.71 -23.29
CA ARG A 64 1.94 11.50 -24.01
C ARG A 64 0.81 10.72 -24.65
N ALA A 65 -0.35 10.66 -24.01
CA ALA A 65 -1.55 10.02 -24.56
C ALA A 65 -2.01 10.75 -25.84
N LEU A 66 -2.04 12.09 -25.81
CA LEU A 66 -2.32 12.91 -26.99
C LEU A 66 -1.27 12.74 -28.10
N GLN A 67 0.01 12.66 -27.72
CA GLN A 67 1.09 12.43 -28.67
C GLN A 67 0.98 11.06 -29.36
N ALA A 68 0.54 10.02 -28.64
CA ALA A 68 0.37 8.67 -29.20
C ALA A 68 -0.63 8.63 -30.37
N GLY A 69 -1.67 9.46 -30.33
CA GLY A 69 -2.64 9.60 -31.42
C GLY A 69 -2.27 10.63 -32.49
N SER A 70 -1.19 11.40 -32.32
CA SER A 70 -0.90 12.57 -33.17
C SER A 70 -0.62 12.25 -34.64
N SER A 71 -0.10 11.05 -34.92
CA SER A 71 0.19 10.54 -36.27
C SER A 71 -1.01 9.88 -36.94
N LEU A 72 -2.14 9.72 -36.23
CA LEU A 72 -3.34 9.07 -36.75
C LEU A 72 -4.37 10.09 -37.29
N PRO A 73 -5.23 9.66 -38.23
CA PRO A 73 -6.41 10.43 -38.64
C PRO A 73 -7.29 10.79 -37.42
N ALA A 74 -7.93 11.96 -37.46
CA ALA A 74 -8.81 12.46 -36.39
C ALA A 74 -9.79 11.42 -35.81
N PRO A 75 -10.49 10.59 -36.62
CA PRO A 75 -11.40 9.59 -36.06
C PRO A 75 -10.69 8.50 -35.24
N ASP A 76 -9.42 8.19 -35.49
CA ASP A 76 -8.73 7.04 -34.87
C ASP A 76 -7.86 7.43 -33.66
N ARG A 77 -7.66 8.73 -33.41
CA ARG A 77 -6.80 9.22 -32.32
C ARG A 77 -7.28 8.79 -30.93
N HIS A 78 -8.60 8.65 -30.75
CA HIS A 78 -9.17 8.23 -29.48
C HIS A 78 -8.75 6.79 -29.14
N VAL A 79 -8.75 5.89 -30.13
CA VAL A 79 -8.33 4.48 -29.94
C VAL A 79 -6.89 4.40 -29.44
N ALA A 80 -5.98 5.19 -30.00
CA ALA A 80 -4.58 5.22 -29.55
C ALA A 80 -4.41 5.87 -28.17
N THR A 81 -5.16 6.93 -27.89
CA THR A 81 -5.19 7.59 -26.56
C THR A 81 -5.71 6.62 -25.49
N ASP A 82 -6.76 5.88 -25.80
CA ASP A 82 -7.40 4.91 -24.90
C ASP A 82 -6.50 3.70 -24.68
N ALA A 83 -5.90 3.15 -25.74
CA ALA A 83 -4.95 2.05 -25.64
C ALA A 83 -3.70 2.47 -24.84
N PHE A 84 -3.17 3.68 -25.05
CA PHE A 84 -2.09 4.22 -24.25
C PHE A 84 -2.50 4.39 -22.79
N SER A 85 -3.70 4.91 -22.52
CA SER A 85 -4.18 5.14 -21.16
C SER A 85 -4.43 3.83 -20.41
N ALA A 86 -4.96 2.82 -21.10
CA ALA A 86 -5.17 1.47 -20.58
C ALA A 86 -3.83 0.76 -20.35
N GLY A 87 -2.89 0.83 -21.29
CA GLY A 87 -1.55 0.27 -21.13
C GLY A 87 -0.72 0.99 -20.08
N TYR A 88 -0.91 2.31 -19.90
CA TYR A 88 -0.28 3.09 -18.83
C TYR A 88 -0.90 2.76 -17.48
N ALA A 89 -2.22 2.58 -17.38
CA ALA A 89 -2.88 2.16 -16.15
C ALA A 89 -2.47 0.74 -15.77
N ALA A 90 -2.54 -0.20 -16.70
CA ALA A 90 -2.06 -1.56 -16.50
C ALA A 90 -0.56 -1.59 -16.17
N GLY A 91 0.26 -0.77 -16.83
CA GLY A 91 1.69 -0.67 -16.56
C GLY A 91 1.99 0.03 -15.23
N ALA A 92 1.22 1.03 -14.81
CA ALA A 92 1.34 1.62 -13.48
C ALA A 92 0.98 0.55 -12.44
N ASP A 93 -0.17 -0.09 -12.61
CA ASP A 93 -0.61 -1.16 -11.73
C ASP A 93 0.40 -2.31 -11.71
N ASP A 94 1.00 -2.74 -12.82
CA ASP A 94 1.97 -3.85 -12.90
C ASP A 94 3.40 -3.48 -12.45
N VAL A 95 3.88 -2.26 -12.76
CA VAL A 95 5.18 -1.75 -12.27
C VAL A 95 5.13 -1.56 -10.76
N PHE A 96 3.95 -1.23 -10.22
CA PHE A 96 3.70 -1.15 -8.79
C PHE A 96 3.22 -2.48 -8.17
N ALA A 97 2.65 -3.42 -8.94
CA ALA A 97 2.05 -4.65 -8.44
C ALA A 97 2.74 -5.90 -9.01
N GLY A 98 3.73 -6.34 -8.23
CA GLY A 98 3.92 -7.77 -7.95
C GLY A 98 3.58 -8.13 -6.51
N TYR A 99 2.91 -7.23 -5.78
CA TYR A 99 2.69 -7.33 -4.33
C TYR A 99 1.28 -6.88 -3.94
N ASP A 100 0.53 -7.80 -3.34
CA ASP A 100 -0.77 -7.54 -2.73
C ASP A 100 -0.61 -6.53 -1.59
N GLY A 101 -1.19 -5.33 -1.75
CA GLY A 101 -1.16 -4.27 -0.72
C GLY A 101 -0.73 -2.88 -1.19
N GLY A 102 -0.32 -2.71 -2.46
CA GLY A 102 -0.02 -1.38 -3.04
C GLY A 102 1.18 -0.68 -2.39
N TRP A 103 1.45 0.58 -2.76
CA TRP A 103 2.54 1.40 -2.21
C TRP A 103 1.95 2.45 -1.26
N ALA A 104 2.57 2.64 -0.10
CA ALA A 104 2.22 3.75 0.78
C ALA A 104 2.79 5.05 0.18
N LEU A 105 1.92 6.04 0.05
CA LEU A 105 2.30 7.37 -0.43
C LEU A 105 3.35 7.98 0.51
N SER A 106 4.30 8.72 -0.07
CA SER A 106 5.35 9.44 0.67
C SER A 106 6.21 8.57 1.61
N THR A 107 6.22 7.24 1.41
CA THR A 107 7.06 6.31 2.17
C THR A 107 8.31 5.96 1.36
N PRO A 108 9.53 6.16 1.89
CA PRO A 108 10.75 5.70 1.23
C PRO A 108 10.85 4.18 1.26
N TYR A 109 11.31 3.57 0.16
CA TYR A 109 11.45 2.11 0.03
C TYR A 109 12.84 1.71 -0.44
N VAL A 110 13.28 0.52 -0.01
CA VAL A 110 14.38 -0.21 -0.65
C VAL A 110 13.80 -1.29 -1.56
N VAL A 111 14.24 -1.28 -2.82
CA VAL A 111 13.71 -2.14 -3.88
C VAL A 111 14.85 -2.94 -4.51
N THR A 112 14.66 -4.26 -4.63
CA THR A 112 15.55 -5.10 -5.44
C THR A 112 14.80 -5.54 -6.69
N VAL A 113 15.44 -5.43 -7.85
CA VAL A 113 14.90 -5.92 -9.13
C VAL A 113 15.57 -7.21 -9.55
N ARG A 114 14.87 -8.02 -10.34
CA ARG A 114 15.39 -9.22 -10.99
C ARG A 114 14.95 -9.26 -12.44
N ARG A 115 15.57 -10.14 -13.24
CA ARG A 115 15.16 -10.36 -14.63
C ARG A 115 13.69 -10.80 -14.68
N GLY A 116 12.94 -10.21 -15.59
CA GLY A 116 11.57 -10.60 -15.91
C GLY A 116 11.51 -11.78 -16.87
N LEU A 117 10.29 -12.29 -17.11
CA LEU A 117 9.97 -13.31 -18.11
C LEU A 117 8.86 -12.78 -19.01
N GLY A 118 8.64 -13.42 -20.17
CA GLY A 118 7.49 -13.12 -21.03
C GLY A 118 7.49 -11.72 -21.67
N GLY A 119 8.65 -11.25 -22.13
CA GLY A 119 8.78 -9.93 -22.78
C GLY A 119 9.03 -8.75 -21.82
N ILE A 120 8.98 -8.99 -20.50
CA ILE A 120 9.33 -7.99 -19.48
C ILE A 120 10.81 -8.14 -19.13
N THR A 121 11.60 -7.07 -19.33
CA THR A 121 13.06 -7.09 -19.07
C THR A 121 13.40 -7.23 -17.58
N TYR A 122 12.73 -6.46 -16.72
CA TYR A 122 12.95 -6.45 -15.27
C TYR A 122 11.63 -6.47 -14.50
N ARG A 123 11.63 -7.13 -13.34
CA ARG A 123 10.52 -7.15 -12.38
C ARG A 123 11.04 -6.92 -10.96
N ILE A 124 10.18 -6.42 -10.08
CA ILE A 124 10.52 -6.28 -8.67
C ILE A 124 10.68 -7.68 -8.04
N ALA A 125 11.77 -7.87 -7.32
CA ALA A 125 12.11 -9.10 -6.59
C ALA A 125 11.79 -8.99 -5.10
N SER A 126 12.00 -7.80 -4.52
CA SER A 126 11.67 -7.48 -3.13
C SER A 126 11.43 -5.98 -2.96
N ARG A 127 10.62 -5.64 -1.95
CA ARG A 127 10.38 -4.28 -1.49
C ARG A 127 10.25 -4.26 0.04
N ALA A 128 10.77 -3.22 0.67
CA ALA A 128 10.56 -2.95 2.09
C ALA A 128 10.63 -1.43 2.33
N PRO A 129 9.79 -0.85 3.21
CA PRO A 129 9.98 0.52 3.66
C PRO A 129 11.39 0.71 4.24
N VAL A 130 11.96 1.90 4.07
CA VAL A 130 13.20 2.29 4.74
C VAL A 130 12.89 2.49 6.22
N GLU A 131 13.66 1.83 7.07
CA GLU A 131 13.57 1.93 8.51
C GLU A 131 14.38 3.13 9.01
N SER A 132 13.78 3.88 9.95
CA SER A 132 14.46 4.98 10.61
C SER A 132 15.63 4.46 11.44
N GLY A 133 16.77 5.16 11.39
CA GLY A 133 17.98 4.73 12.11
C GLY A 133 18.61 3.46 11.55
N VAL A 134 18.34 3.07 10.30
CA VAL A 134 19.00 1.93 9.64
C VAL A 134 19.78 2.39 8.42
N SER A 135 21.03 1.96 8.33
CA SER A 135 21.87 2.12 7.13
C SER A 135 21.74 0.88 6.25
N TYR A 136 21.49 1.10 4.97
CA TYR A 136 21.39 0.07 3.94
C TYR A 136 22.63 0.13 3.05
N PHE A 137 23.26 -1.01 2.78
CA PHE A 137 24.50 -1.08 2.00
C PHE A 137 24.62 -2.44 1.29
N LEU A 138 25.50 -2.54 0.28
CA LEU A 138 25.79 -3.82 -0.35
C LEU A 138 26.61 -4.70 0.60
N CYS A 139 26.19 -5.96 0.75
CA CYS A 139 27.00 -6.94 1.44
C CYS A 139 28.37 -7.11 0.73
N PRO A 140 29.42 -7.60 1.41
CA PRO A 140 30.77 -7.74 0.82
C PRO A 140 30.83 -8.52 -0.49
N THR A 141 29.87 -9.40 -0.75
CA THR A 141 29.75 -10.19 -2.00
C THR A 141 29.05 -9.45 -3.15
N GLY A 142 28.59 -8.21 -2.96
CA GLY A 142 28.11 -7.30 -4.00
C GLY A 142 26.69 -7.54 -4.54
N HIS A 143 26.07 -8.68 -4.26
CA HIS A 143 24.77 -9.06 -4.86
C HIS A 143 23.58 -9.09 -3.89
N ARG A 144 23.81 -8.72 -2.62
CA ARG A 144 22.77 -8.71 -1.58
C ARG A 144 22.79 -7.39 -0.84
N LEU A 145 21.61 -6.99 -0.38
CA LEU A 145 21.43 -5.85 0.51
C LEU A 145 21.66 -6.29 1.96
N CYS A 146 22.54 -5.58 2.64
CA CYS A 146 22.81 -5.69 4.07
C CYS A 146 22.28 -4.44 4.78
N GLN A 147 21.98 -4.60 6.06
CA GLN A 147 21.41 -3.55 6.90
C GLN A 147 22.16 -3.50 8.23
N ARG A 148 22.32 -2.30 8.79
CA ARG A 148 22.90 -2.11 10.12
C ARG A 148 22.23 -0.92 10.82
N PRO A 149 21.90 -1.02 12.11
CA PRO A 149 21.48 0.13 12.90
C PRO A 149 22.51 1.27 12.81
N ARG A 150 22.01 2.49 12.67
CA ARG A 150 22.76 3.74 12.75
C ARG A 150 22.42 4.38 14.10
N PRO A 151 23.35 4.34 15.07
CA PRO A 151 23.17 5.01 16.34
C PRO A 151 23.09 6.53 16.17
#